data_AF-A0A1T0C823-F1
#
_entry.id   AF-A0A1T0C823-F1
#
_cell.length_a   1.000
_cell.length_b   1.000
_cell.length_c   1.000
_cell.angle_alpha   90.00
_cell.angle_beta   90.00
_cell.angle_gamma   90.00
#
_symmetry.space_group_name_H-M   'P 1'
#
loop_
_entity.id
_entity.type
_entity.pdbx_description
1 polymer ?
#
loop_
_entity_poly.entity_id
_entity_poly.type
_entity_poly.pdbx_seq_one_letter_code
_entity_poly.pdbx_strand_id
1 'polypeptide(L)'
;MNREAFRLYLVTNRYQDSVESFLEKIETACRSGVTIVQLREKNLTTNQYYQLAKQVKEITDAYQVPLIIDDRLDVCLAVDAAGLHIGDDELPVSVARKVLGPDKILGVTAKTVKRALEAEEGGANYLGTGAIFPTTTKENAPITLISTLKTICQRVAIPVVAIGGLTSENIDQLAATGIAGVAVVRDLMQAEDIEAKTQAFLTKLDEIIF
;
A
#
# COMPACT_ATOMS: atom_id res chain seq x y z
N MET A 1 -5.45 -12.69 6.32
CA MET A 1 -4.04 -12.49 5.94
C MET A 1 -3.24 -12.22 7.21
N ASN A 2 -2.03 -12.77 7.37
CA ASN A 2 -1.19 -12.56 8.56
C ASN A 2 -0.54 -11.16 8.52
N ARG A 3 0.00 -10.69 9.65
CA ARG A 3 0.68 -9.38 9.74
C ARG A 3 1.91 -9.31 8.82
N GLU A 4 2.65 -10.40 8.70
CA GLU A 4 3.86 -10.51 7.86
C GLU A 4 3.61 -10.23 6.38
N ALA A 5 2.41 -10.53 5.88
CA ALA A 5 2.04 -10.23 4.50
C ALA A 5 2.07 -8.72 4.18
N PHE A 6 2.10 -7.83 5.18
CA PHE A 6 2.16 -6.39 5.00
C PHE A 6 3.56 -5.80 5.16
N ARG A 7 4.59 -6.64 5.36
CA ARG A 7 5.96 -6.23 5.73
C ARG A 7 6.50 -5.12 4.85
N LEU A 8 6.55 -5.35 3.53
CA LEU A 8 7.00 -4.36 2.55
C LEU A 8 5.97 -4.23 1.43
N TYR A 9 5.32 -3.08 1.39
CA TYR A 9 4.20 -2.82 0.49
C TYR A 9 4.62 -1.78 -0.57
N LEU A 10 4.74 -2.20 -1.83
CA LEU A 10 4.93 -1.27 -2.93
C LEU A 10 3.60 -0.61 -3.32
N VAL A 11 3.54 0.72 -3.30
CA VAL A 11 2.46 1.49 -3.94
C VAL A 11 3.04 2.15 -5.19
N THR A 12 2.44 1.90 -6.35
CA THR A 12 3.04 2.33 -7.61
C THR A 12 2.78 3.81 -7.91
N ASN A 13 3.64 4.39 -8.73
CA ASN A 13 3.38 5.63 -9.47
C ASN A 13 4.25 5.59 -10.72
N ARG A 14 3.68 5.71 -11.91
CA ARG A 14 4.42 5.61 -13.17
C ARG A 14 5.32 6.81 -13.45
N TYR A 15 5.09 7.97 -12.83
CA TYR A 15 5.84 9.20 -13.10
C TYR A 15 5.92 9.49 -14.62
N GLN A 16 7.12 9.50 -15.19
CA GLN A 16 7.39 9.69 -16.62
C GLN A 16 7.84 8.41 -17.32
N ASP A 17 7.80 7.27 -16.63
CA ASP A 17 8.25 5.99 -17.18
C ASP A 17 7.30 5.54 -18.31
N SER A 18 7.89 4.84 -19.29
CA SER A 18 7.10 4.05 -20.24
C SER A 18 6.35 2.94 -19.51
N VAL A 19 5.31 2.38 -20.12
CA VAL A 19 4.59 1.22 -19.55
C VAL A 19 5.53 0.04 -19.35
N GLU A 20 6.44 -0.21 -20.31
CA GLU A 20 7.44 -1.27 -20.23
C GLU A 20 8.36 -1.11 -19.02
N SER A 21 9.00 0.06 -18.88
CA SER A 21 9.88 0.33 -17.73
C SER A 21 9.13 0.26 -16.40
N PHE A 22 7.89 0.74 -16.35
CA PHE A 22 7.06 0.64 -15.16
C PHE A 22 6.79 -0.80 -14.74
N LEU A 23 6.48 -1.68 -15.70
CA LEU A 23 6.24 -3.09 -15.44
C LEU A 23 7.52 -3.82 -15.02
N GLU A 24 8.65 -3.54 -15.67
CA GLU A 24 9.97 -4.08 -15.28
C GLU A 24 10.35 -3.72 -13.84
N LYS A 25 10.06 -2.48 -13.42
CA LYS A 25 10.30 -2.03 -12.03
C LYS A 25 9.44 -2.80 -11.03
N ILE A 26 8.16 -3.03 -11.34
CA ILE A 26 7.26 -3.82 -10.49
C ILE A 26 7.71 -5.27 -10.43
N GLU A 27 8.07 -5.87 -11.55
CA GLU A 27 8.59 -7.23 -11.61
C GLU A 27 9.86 -7.38 -10.78
N THR A 28 10.81 -6.44 -10.93
CA THR A 28 12.03 -6.42 -10.14
C THR A 28 11.70 -6.36 -8.65
N ALA A 29 10.80 -5.46 -8.23
CA ALA A 29 10.38 -5.37 -6.83
C ALA A 29 9.75 -6.67 -6.31
N CYS A 30 8.85 -7.30 -7.08
CA CYS A 30 8.23 -8.58 -6.76
C CYS A 30 9.27 -9.68 -6.54
N ARG A 31 10.19 -9.84 -7.49
CA ARG A 31 11.28 -10.82 -7.38
C ARG A 31 12.22 -10.54 -6.20
N SER A 32 12.42 -9.27 -5.86
CA SER A 32 13.28 -8.84 -4.76
C SER A 32 12.62 -8.92 -3.38
N GLY A 33 11.33 -9.27 -3.29
CA GLY A 33 10.68 -9.60 -2.02
C GLY A 33 9.69 -8.56 -1.48
N VAL A 34 9.14 -7.65 -2.31
CA VAL A 34 7.95 -6.92 -1.88
C VAL A 34 6.79 -7.90 -1.65
N THR A 35 6.02 -7.65 -0.60
CA THR A 35 4.98 -8.57 -0.11
C THR A 35 3.58 -8.22 -0.60
N ILE A 36 3.36 -6.98 -1.05
CA ILE A 36 2.11 -6.50 -1.66
C ILE A 36 2.46 -5.46 -2.74
N VAL A 37 1.70 -5.43 -3.83
CA VAL A 37 1.72 -4.34 -4.81
C VAL A 37 0.35 -3.66 -4.85
N GLN A 38 0.33 -2.32 -4.80
CA GLN A 38 -0.86 -1.51 -5.04
C GLN A 38 -0.68 -0.73 -6.32
N LEU A 39 -1.51 -1.02 -7.32
CA LEU A 39 -1.55 -0.21 -8.52
C LEU A 39 -2.28 1.10 -8.22
N ARG A 40 -1.58 2.22 -8.43
CA ARG A 40 -2.12 3.57 -8.26
C ARG A 40 -1.74 4.45 -9.45
N GLU A 41 -2.75 4.86 -10.20
CA GLU A 41 -2.66 5.72 -11.39
C GLU A 41 -3.90 6.62 -11.46
N LYS A 42 -3.76 7.92 -11.14
CA LYS A 42 -4.91 8.84 -11.01
C LYS A 42 -5.36 9.47 -12.33
N ASN A 43 -4.50 9.47 -13.35
CA ASN A 43 -4.70 10.25 -14.58
C ASN A 43 -5.10 9.40 -15.80
N LEU A 44 -5.39 8.12 -15.59
CA LEU A 44 -5.79 7.20 -16.66
C LEU A 44 -7.30 7.15 -16.81
N THR A 45 -7.78 6.99 -18.04
CA THR A 45 -9.16 6.55 -18.26
C THR A 45 -9.35 5.16 -17.65
N THR A 46 -10.59 4.81 -17.33
CA THR A 46 -10.96 3.47 -16.83
C THR A 46 -10.41 2.34 -17.70
N ASN A 47 -10.52 2.45 -19.03
CA ASN A 47 -10.05 1.42 -19.94
C ASN A 47 -8.52 1.26 -19.88
N GLN A 48 -7.78 2.37 -19.89
CA GLN A 48 -6.31 2.35 -19.78
C GLN A 48 -5.87 1.77 -18.43
N TYR A 49 -6.52 2.18 -17.34
CA TYR A 49 -6.22 1.68 -16.01
C TYR A 49 -6.50 0.17 -15.91
N TYR A 50 -7.60 -0.32 -16.47
CA TYR A 50 -7.93 -1.74 -16.55
C TYR A 50 -6.88 -2.54 -17.34
N GLN A 51 -6.46 -2.06 -18.51
CA GLN A 51 -5.42 -2.75 -19.30
C GLN A 51 -4.08 -2.79 -18.58
N LEU A 52 -3.71 -1.73 -17.87
CA LEU A 52 -2.51 -1.70 -17.05
C LEU A 52 -2.64 -2.65 -15.84
N ALA A 53 -3.78 -2.67 -15.17
CA ALA A 53 -4.06 -3.54 -14.05
C ALA A 53 -3.94 -5.03 -14.42
N LYS A 54 -4.36 -5.42 -15.62
CA LYS A 54 -4.14 -6.78 -16.13
C LYS A 54 -2.66 -7.14 -16.24
N GLN A 55 -1.85 -6.25 -16.84
CA GLN A 55 -0.41 -6.49 -17.00
C GLN A 55 0.30 -6.56 -15.65
N VAL A 56 -0.04 -5.67 -14.71
CA VAL A 56 0.50 -5.74 -13.34
C VAL A 56 0.04 -7.02 -12.64
N LYS A 57 -1.21 -7.43 -12.82
CA LYS A 57 -1.74 -8.67 -12.23
C LYS A 57 -0.96 -9.90 -12.69
N GLU A 58 -0.69 -10.02 -13.99
CA GLU A 58 0.10 -11.12 -14.55
C GLU A 58 1.47 -11.24 -13.87
N ILE A 59 2.16 -10.10 -13.67
CA ILE A 59 3.44 -10.06 -12.94
C ILE A 59 3.23 -10.50 -11.49
N THR A 60 2.31 -9.87 -10.77
CA THR A 60 2.12 -10.14 -9.34
C THR A 60 1.68 -11.59 -9.06
N ASP A 61 0.85 -12.17 -9.93
CA ASP A 61 0.42 -13.58 -9.82
C ASP A 61 1.60 -14.53 -10.05
N ALA A 62 2.51 -14.23 -10.99
CA ALA A 62 3.69 -15.04 -11.27
C ALA A 62 4.64 -15.13 -10.06
N TYR A 63 4.69 -14.10 -9.23
CA TYR A 63 5.49 -14.05 -7.99
C TYR A 63 4.66 -14.31 -6.72
N GLN A 64 3.38 -14.68 -6.85
CA GLN A 64 2.46 -14.91 -5.73
C GLN A 64 2.32 -13.71 -4.77
N VAL A 65 2.48 -12.50 -5.30
CA VAL A 65 2.31 -11.23 -4.57
C VAL A 65 0.87 -10.75 -4.79
N PRO A 66 0.09 -10.42 -3.75
CA PRO A 66 -1.26 -9.90 -3.93
C PRO A 66 -1.25 -8.50 -4.58
N LEU A 67 -2.05 -8.35 -5.64
CA LEU A 67 -2.37 -7.05 -6.24
C LEU A 67 -3.55 -6.39 -5.53
N ILE A 68 -3.34 -5.16 -5.07
CA ILE A 68 -4.37 -4.26 -4.57
C ILE A 68 -4.62 -3.15 -5.59
N ILE A 69 -5.87 -2.83 -5.86
CA ILE A 69 -6.26 -1.70 -6.72
C ILE A 69 -6.57 -0.46 -5.86
N ASP A 70 -6.02 0.69 -6.22
CA ASP A 70 -6.33 1.98 -5.57
C ASP A 70 -7.64 2.56 -6.12
N ASP A 71 -8.56 2.94 -5.22
CA ASP A 71 -9.89 3.55 -5.40
C ASP A 71 -10.93 2.78 -6.24
N ARG A 72 -10.48 2.16 -7.33
CA ARG A 72 -11.30 1.67 -8.45
C ARG A 72 -11.86 0.29 -8.14
N LEU A 73 -12.92 0.27 -7.33
CA LEU A 73 -13.64 -0.97 -6.98
C LEU A 73 -14.08 -1.74 -8.23
N ASP A 74 -14.58 -1.04 -9.25
CA ASP A 74 -14.97 -1.62 -10.52
C ASP A 74 -13.82 -2.34 -11.23
N VAL A 75 -12.63 -1.73 -11.29
CA VAL A 75 -11.44 -2.35 -11.86
C VAL A 75 -10.97 -3.53 -10.99
N CYS A 76 -10.95 -3.36 -9.67
CA CYS A 76 -10.59 -4.43 -8.72
C CYS A 76 -11.37 -5.72 -8.99
N LEU A 77 -12.68 -5.60 -9.21
CA LEU A 77 -13.53 -6.74 -9.55
C LEU A 77 -13.29 -7.23 -10.98
N ALA A 78 -13.15 -6.32 -11.94
CA ALA A 78 -12.99 -6.68 -13.36
C ALA A 78 -11.69 -7.45 -13.65
N VAL A 79 -10.59 -7.15 -12.95
CA VAL A 79 -9.33 -7.90 -13.09
C VAL A 79 -9.20 -9.04 -12.07
N ASP A 80 -10.20 -9.27 -11.22
CA ASP A 80 -10.12 -10.22 -10.10
C ASP A 80 -8.86 -10.01 -9.24
N ALA A 81 -8.59 -8.76 -8.85
CA ALA A 81 -7.49 -8.43 -7.97
C ALA A 81 -7.70 -9.03 -6.56
N ALA A 82 -6.62 -9.16 -5.80
CA ALA A 82 -6.66 -9.68 -4.43
C ALA A 82 -7.42 -8.72 -3.49
N GLY A 83 -7.43 -7.42 -3.80
CA GLY A 83 -8.16 -6.45 -3.00
C GLY A 83 -8.18 -5.02 -3.51
N LEU A 84 -8.79 -4.16 -2.72
CA LEU A 84 -9.02 -2.75 -2.95
C LEU A 84 -8.40 -1.94 -1.81
N HIS A 85 -7.85 -0.76 -2.10
CA HIS A 85 -7.53 0.26 -1.11
C HIS A 85 -8.38 1.51 -1.38
N ILE A 86 -9.00 2.08 -0.33
CA ILE A 86 -9.82 3.29 -0.43
C ILE A 86 -9.41 4.34 0.60
N GLY A 87 -9.66 5.61 0.28
CA GLY A 87 -9.53 6.76 1.16
C GLY A 87 -10.88 7.31 1.61
N ASP A 88 -10.90 8.63 1.83
CA ASP A 88 -12.08 9.36 2.32
C ASP A 88 -12.98 9.88 1.18
N ASP A 89 -12.47 9.93 -0.05
CA ASP A 89 -13.19 10.45 -1.23
C ASP A 89 -13.95 9.33 -1.98
N GLU A 90 -13.66 8.06 -1.67
CA GLU A 90 -14.31 6.88 -2.23
C GLU A 90 -15.57 6.46 -1.44
N LEU A 91 -16.15 5.31 -1.81
CA LEU A 91 -17.34 4.78 -1.13
C LEU A 91 -17.11 4.58 0.38
N PRO A 92 -18.16 4.74 1.21
CA PRO A 92 -18.09 4.37 2.62
C PRO A 92 -17.61 2.92 2.80
N VAL A 93 -16.80 2.67 3.83
CA VAL A 93 -16.11 1.38 4.04
C VAL A 93 -17.08 0.19 4.01
N SER A 94 -18.22 0.31 4.71
CA SER A 94 -19.24 -0.75 4.76
C SER A 94 -19.89 -1.02 3.39
N VAL A 95 -20.06 0.02 2.57
CA VAL A 95 -20.59 -0.10 1.20
C VAL A 95 -19.56 -0.75 0.29
N ALA A 96 -18.30 -0.30 0.35
CA ALA A 96 -17.21 -0.90 -0.40
C ALA A 96 -17.06 -2.39 -0.05
N ARG A 97 -17.04 -2.75 1.24
CA ARG A 97 -17.03 -4.14 1.72
C ARG A 97 -18.20 -4.96 1.16
N LYS A 98 -19.41 -4.42 1.17
CA LYS A 98 -20.60 -5.11 0.64
C LYS A 98 -20.45 -5.48 -0.84
N VAL A 99 -19.93 -4.57 -1.67
CA VAL A 99 -19.77 -4.82 -3.11
C VAL A 99 -18.54 -5.69 -3.39
N LEU A 100 -17.45 -5.49 -2.65
CA LEU A 100 -16.20 -6.23 -2.80
C LEU A 100 -16.34 -7.71 -2.38
N GLY A 101 -17.28 -8.00 -1.48
CA GLY A 101 -17.50 -9.32 -0.90
C GLY A 101 -16.64 -9.58 0.33
N PRO A 102 -16.84 -10.71 1.02
CA PRO A 102 -16.17 -11.01 2.29
C PRO A 102 -14.70 -11.44 2.13
N ASP A 103 -14.33 -12.01 0.99
CA ASP A 103 -13.06 -12.73 0.85
C ASP A 103 -11.89 -11.84 0.38
N LYS A 104 -12.18 -10.80 -0.42
CA LYS A 104 -11.17 -9.89 -0.95
C LYS A 104 -10.66 -8.92 0.10
N ILE A 105 -9.40 -8.51 -0.03
CA ILE A 105 -8.73 -7.62 0.91
C ILE A 105 -9.28 -6.19 0.75
N LEU A 106 -9.62 -5.52 1.84
CA LEU A 106 -9.97 -4.10 1.87
C LEU A 106 -8.98 -3.33 2.74
N GLY A 107 -8.20 -2.47 2.13
CA GLY A 107 -7.38 -1.46 2.79
C GLY A 107 -8.13 -0.14 2.91
N VAL A 108 -7.93 0.55 4.03
CA VAL A 108 -8.51 1.88 4.24
C VAL A 108 -7.43 2.84 4.72
N THR A 109 -7.36 4.03 4.11
CA THR A 109 -6.55 5.11 4.67
C THR A 109 -7.19 5.62 5.96
N ALA A 110 -6.43 5.68 7.05
CA ALA A 110 -6.88 6.23 8.33
C ALA A 110 -5.78 7.08 8.97
N LYS A 111 -6.08 8.36 9.24
CA LYS A 111 -5.12 9.33 9.80
C LYS A 111 -5.45 9.75 11.23
N THR A 112 -6.54 9.24 11.77
CA THR A 112 -7.02 9.53 13.12
C THR A 112 -7.49 8.24 13.78
N VAL A 113 -7.43 8.19 15.11
CA VAL A 113 -7.92 7.03 15.89
C VAL A 113 -9.40 6.78 15.62
N LYS A 114 -10.21 7.85 15.50
CA LYS A 114 -11.63 7.74 15.19
C LYS A 114 -11.84 7.03 13.84
N ARG A 115 -11.17 7.51 12.78
CA ARG A 115 -11.30 6.91 11.44
C ARG A 115 -10.79 5.47 11.40
N ALA A 116 -9.74 5.16 12.15
CA ALA A 116 -9.19 3.81 12.24
C ALA A 116 -10.20 2.81 12.84
N LEU A 117 -10.87 3.18 13.94
CA LEU A 117 -11.92 2.37 14.56
C LEU A 117 -13.13 2.21 13.63
N GLU A 118 -13.57 3.29 12.98
CA GLU A 118 -14.67 3.23 12.01
C GLU A 118 -14.35 2.33 10.80
N ALA A 119 -13.10 2.34 10.34
CA ALA A 119 -12.66 1.48 9.24
C ALA A 119 -12.62 0.00 9.65
N GLU A 120 -12.12 -0.29 10.85
CA GLU A 120 -12.13 -1.65 11.42
C GLU A 120 -13.56 -2.18 11.56
N GLU A 121 -14.46 -1.40 12.18
CA GLU A 121 -15.88 -1.75 12.32
C GLU A 121 -16.57 -1.93 10.95
N GLY A 122 -16.18 -1.12 9.96
CA GLY A 122 -16.66 -1.21 8.58
C GLY A 122 -16.16 -2.44 7.81
N GLY A 123 -15.27 -3.25 8.39
CA GLY A 123 -14.74 -4.48 7.78
C GLY A 123 -13.48 -4.27 6.95
N ALA A 124 -12.66 -3.26 7.26
CA ALA A 124 -11.30 -3.17 6.72
C ALA A 124 -10.44 -4.34 7.19
N ASN A 125 -9.56 -4.85 6.31
CA ASN A 125 -8.57 -5.87 6.67
C ASN A 125 -7.25 -5.26 7.13
N TYR A 126 -6.94 -4.03 6.75
CA TYR A 126 -5.77 -3.29 7.19
C TYR A 126 -5.95 -1.78 7.00
N LEU A 127 -5.08 -1.00 7.65
CA LEU A 127 -5.06 0.45 7.54
C LEU A 127 -3.77 0.94 6.87
N GLY A 128 -3.89 1.94 6.00
CA GLY A 128 -2.77 2.79 5.57
C GLY A 128 -2.76 4.07 6.40
N THR A 129 -1.70 4.33 7.16
CA THR A 129 -1.62 5.51 8.05
C THR A 129 -0.46 6.42 7.63
N GLY A 130 -0.77 7.66 7.26
CA GLY A 130 0.21 8.61 6.73
C GLY A 130 -0.39 9.91 6.19
N ALA A 131 0.40 10.84 5.66
CA ALA A 131 1.85 10.71 5.43
C ALA A 131 2.62 10.86 6.74
N ILE A 132 3.57 9.97 7.04
CA ILE A 132 4.39 10.08 8.26
C ILE A 132 5.45 11.16 8.14
N PHE A 133 6.08 11.24 6.97
CA PHE A 133 7.05 12.28 6.61
C PHE A 133 6.59 13.05 5.36
N PRO A 134 7.15 14.25 5.10
CA PRO A 134 6.85 15.00 3.89
C PRO A 134 7.10 14.16 2.63
N THR A 135 6.20 14.28 1.65
CA THR A 135 6.29 13.57 0.38
C THR A 135 5.75 14.41 -0.77
N THR A 136 6.33 14.24 -1.95
CA THR A 136 5.85 14.86 -3.20
C THR A 136 4.95 13.91 -4.02
N THR A 137 4.73 12.68 -3.58
CA THR A 137 3.93 11.68 -4.32
C THR A 137 2.42 11.97 -4.27
N LYS A 138 1.95 12.53 -3.15
CA LYS A 138 0.59 13.07 -3.00
C LYS A 138 0.75 14.51 -2.52
N GLU A 139 0.49 15.46 -3.40
CA GLU A 139 0.64 16.88 -3.10
C GLU A 139 -0.19 17.28 -1.85
N ASN A 140 0.42 18.05 -0.95
CA ASN A 140 -0.21 18.60 0.26
C ASN A 140 -0.81 17.57 1.22
N ALA A 141 -0.32 16.32 1.24
CA ALA A 141 -0.78 15.33 2.21
C ALA A 141 -0.47 15.81 3.66
N PRO A 142 -1.48 15.99 4.53
CA PRO A 142 -1.24 16.36 5.92
C PRO A 142 -0.39 15.31 6.64
N ILE A 143 0.57 15.78 7.43
CA ILE A 143 1.46 14.92 8.21
C ILE A 143 0.69 14.29 9.37
N THR A 144 0.85 12.98 9.52
CA THR A 144 0.39 12.21 10.66
C THR A 144 1.58 11.95 11.59
N LEU A 145 1.50 12.42 12.83
CA LEU A 145 2.57 12.24 13.81
C LEU A 145 2.79 10.75 14.11
N ILE A 146 4.05 10.36 14.37
CA ILE A 146 4.40 9.00 14.80
C ILE A 146 3.67 8.62 16.10
N SER A 147 3.43 9.57 17.00
CA SER A 147 2.61 9.35 18.20
C SER A 147 1.18 8.96 17.86
N THR A 148 0.56 9.63 16.87
CA THR A 148 -0.78 9.28 16.36
C THR A 148 -0.78 7.90 15.71
N LEU A 149 0.23 7.58 14.89
CA LEU A 149 0.41 6.25 14.31
C LEU A 149 0.45 5.17 15.40
N LYS A 150 1.26 5.39 16.44
CA LYS A 150 1.38 4.48 17.58
C LYS A 150 0.05 4.32 18.31
N THR A 151 -0.68 5.40 18.56
CA THR A 151 -2.01 5.32 19.18
C THR A 151 -2.98 4.55 18.29
N ILE A 152 -2.98 4.74 16.97
CA ILE A 152 -3.81 3.95 16.05
C ILE A 152 -3.47 2.45 16.18
N CYS A 153 -2.20 2.08 16.11
CA CYS A 153 -1.76 0.68 16.22
C CYS A 153 -2.18 0.02 17.54
N GLN A 154 -2.27 0.79 18.64
CA GLN A 154 -2.71 0.28 19.95
C GLN A 154 -4.23 0.13 20.08
N ARG A 155 -5.01 0.77 19.20
CA ARG A 155 -6.46 0.87 19.34
C ARG A 155 -7.25 -0.03 18.41
N VAL A 156 -6.64 -0.50 17.32
CA VAL A 156 -7.23 -1.46 16.38
C VAL A 156 -6.56 -2.83 16.51
N ALA A 157 -7.28 -3.88 16.19
CA ALA A 157 -6.77 -5.25 16.10
C ALA A 157 -6.21 -5.58 14.71
N ILE A 158 -6.68 -4.88 13.66
CA ILE A 158 -6.21 -5.09 12.29
C ILE A 158 -4.80 -4.51 12.03
N PRO A 159 -4.03 -5.08 11.08
CA PRO A 159 -2.71 -4.56 10.68
C PRO A 159 -2.74 -3.09 10.27
N VAL A 160 -1.70 -2.35 10.67
CA VAL A 160 -1.48 -0.95 10.28
C VAL A 160 -0.18 -0.85 9.51
N VAL A 161 -0.24 -0.29 8.30
CA VAL A 161 0.90 -0.03 7.42
C VAL A 161 1.19 1.47 7.41
N ALA A 162 2.39 1.85 7.81
CA ALA A 162 2.82 3.24 7.73
C ALA A 162 3.10 3.63 6.28
N ILE A 163 2.73 4.85 5.87
CA ILE A 163 2.96 5.35 4.52
C ILE A 163 3.35 6.82 4.52
N GLY A 164 4.08 7.25 3.49
CA GLY A 164 4.32 8.66 3.17
C GLY A 164 5.67 9.15 3.65
N GLY A 165 6.52 9.46 2.66
CA GLY A 165 7.89 9.97 2.87
C GLY A 165 8.84 8.95 3.51
N LEU A 166 8.49 7.66 3.49
CA LEU A 166 9.32 6.59 4.03
C LEU A 166 10.45 6.24 3.06
N THR A 167 11.65 6.09 3.61
CA THR A 167 12.85 5.65 2.91
C THR A 167 13.58 4.60 3.75
N SER A 168 14.47 3.82 3.14
CA SER A 168 15.30 2.88 3.91
C SER A 168 16.08 3.58 5.03
N GLU A 169 16.39 4.86 4.90
CA GLU A 169 17.19 5.61 5.88
C GLU A 169 16.37 6.11 7.07
N ASN A 170 15.03 6.17 6.99
CA ASN A 170 14.21 6.79 8.03
C ASN A 170 13.20 5.86 8.73
N ILE A 171 12.98 4.65 8.22
CA ILE A 171 11.99 3.72 8.81
C ILE A 171 12.33 3.29 10.24
N ASP A 172 13.60 3.39 10.67
CA ASP A 172 14.02 3.06 12.04
C ASP A 172 13.30 3.92 13.10
N GLN A 173 12.84 5.11 12.72
CA GLN A 173 12.05 6.00 13.60
C GLN A 173 10.65 5.44 13.91
N LEU A 174 10.21 4.40 13.19
CA LEU A 174 8.94 3.71 13.41
C LEU A 174 9.06 2.52 14.37
N ALA A 175 10.25 2.25 14.91
CA ALA A 175 10.45 1.21 15.91
C ALA A 175 9.48 1.37 17.10
N ALA A 176 8.96 0.26 17.62
CA ALA A 176 8.03 0.22 18.76
C ALA A 176 6.70 1.00 18.56
N THR A 177 6.32 1.32 17.31
CA THR A 177 4.99 1.88 17.00
C THR A 177 3.90 0.82 16.95
N GLY A 178 4.26 -0.44 16.65
CA GLY A 178 3.31 -1.55 16.49
C GLY A 178 2.76 -1.70 15.07
N ILE A 179 3.38 -1.07 14.06
CA ILE A 179 3.05 -1.29 12.64
C ILE A 179 3.28 -2.74 12.23
N ALA A 180 2.57 -3.18 11.20
CA ALA A 180 2.76 -4.48 10.56
C ALA A 180 3.74 -4.42 9.39
N GLY A 181 4.03 -3.21 8.89
CA GLY A 181 4.96 -2.98 7.81
C GLY A 181 4.90 -1.54 7.29
N VAL A 182 5.54 -1.30 6.15
CA VAL A 182 5.64 0.01 5.51
C VAL A 182 5.21 -0.05 4.06
N ALA A 183 4.51 0.99 3.62
CA ALA A 183 4.19 1.22 2.23
C ALA A 183 5.10 2.31 1.65
N VAL A 184 5.73 1.97 0.52
CA VAL A 184 6.78 2.76 -0.13
C VAL A 184 6.38 3.02 -1.57
N VAL A 185 6.59 4.24 -2.04
CA VAL A 185 6.34 4.64 -3.44
C VAL A 185 7.64 5.04 -4.11
N ARG A 186 8.08 6.27 -3.84
CA ARG A 186 9.18 6.90 -4.57
C ARG A 186 10.51 6.20 -4.34
N ASP A 187 10.81 5.84 -3.09
CA ASP A 187 12.11 5.27 -2.74
C ASP A 187 12.36 3.92 -3.43
N LEU A 188 11.31 3.18 -3.83
CA LEU A 188 11.43 2.00 -4.69
C LEU A 188 11.25 2.33 -6.18
N MET A 189 10.15 2.98 -6.59
CA MET A 189 9.84 3.21 -8.01
C MET A 189 10.86 4.10 -8.75
N GLN A 190 11.67 4.86 -8.03
CA GLN A 190 12.71 5.75 -8.57
C GLN A 190 14.11 5.39 -8.05
N ALA A 191 14.28 4.19 -7.47
CA ALA A 191 15.61 3.69 -7.14
C ALA A 191 16.40 3.41 -8.42
N GLU A 192 17.70 3.73 -8.40
CA GLU A 192 18.63 3.28 -9.44
C GLU A 192 18.77 1.76 -9.43
N ASP A 193 18.74 1.16 -8.24
CA ASP A 193 18.75 -0.28 -8.02
C ASP A 193 17.59 -0.67 -7.07
N ILE A 194 16.50 -1.15 -7.66
CA ILE A 194 15.29 -1.57 -6.94
C ILE A 194 15.57 -2.79 -6.06
N GLU A 195 16.43 -3.70 -6.50
CA GLU A 195 16.74 -4.92 -5.76
C GLU A 195 17.50 -4.58 -4.49
N ALA A 196 18.60 -3.84 -4.61
CA ALA A 196 19.39 -3.38 -3.47
C ALA A 196 18.53 -2.57 -2.50
N LYS A 197 17.68 -1.69 -3.02
CA LYS A 197 16.78 -0.89 -2.18
C LYS A 197 15.73 -1.74 -1.46
N THR A 198 15.13 -2.71 -2.15
CA THR A 198 14.18 -3.65 -1.54
C THR A 198 14.84 -4.42 -0.40
N GLN A 199 16.05 -4.94 -0.61
CA GLN A 199 16.81 -5.63 0.43
C GLN A 199 17.13 -4.72 1.62
N ALA A 200 17.49 -3.45 1.38
CA ALA A 200 17.74 -2.49 2.47
C ALA A 200 16.49 -2.25 3.33
N PHE A 201 15.30 -2.16 2.73
CA PHE A 201 14.04 -2.10 3.48
C PHE A 201 13.80 -3.37 4.28
N LEU A 202 13.94 -4.53 3.65
CA LEU A 202 13.69 -5.82 4.29
C LEU A 202 14.57 -6.03 5.52
N THR A 203 15.89 -5.82 5.40
CA THR A 203 16.83 -5.92 6.53
C THR A 203 16.41 -5.05 7.70
N LYS A 204 16.08 -3.77 7.45
CA LYS A 204 15.66 -2.87 8.52
C LYS A 204 14.33 -3.25 9.14
N LEU A 205 13.36 -3.69 8.33
CA LEU A 205 12.06 -4.16 8.85
C LEU A 205 12.21 -5.39 9.75
N ASP A 206 13.19 -6.25 9.49
CA ASP A 206 13.55 -7.37 10.37
C ASP A 206 14.17 -6.90 11.69
N GLU A 207 14.70 -5.67 11.78
CA GLU A 207 15.25 -5.13 13.03
C GLU A 207 14.18 -4.40 13.86
N ILE A 208 13.15 -3.83 13.22
CA ILE A 208 12.20 -2.92 13.89
C ILE A 208 10.79 -3.48 14.09
N ILE A 209 10.41 -4.56 13.38
CA ILE A 209 9.08 -5.19 13.47
C ILE A 209 9.16 -6.66 13.87
N PHE A 210 10.08 -7.41 13.28
CA PHE A 210 10.23 -8.86 13.47
C PHE A 210 11.42 -9.19 14.38
#